data_AF-A0A355BFE0-F1
#
_entry.id   AF-A0A355BFE0-F1
#
_cell.length_a   1.000
_cell.length_b   1.000
_cell.length_c   1.000
_cell.angle_alpha   90.00
_cell.angle_beta   90.00
_cell.angle_gamma   90.00
#
_symmetry.space_group_name_H-M   'P 1'
#
loop_
_entity.id
_entity.type
_entity.pdbx_description
1 polymer ?
#
loop_
_entity_poly.entity_id
_entity_poly.type
_entity_poly.pdbx_seq_one_letter_code
_entity_poly.pdbx_strand_id
1 'polypeptide(L)' 'MKNVINTANDPYLNMAVEEYLLRTLSLQDDCFMLWQNSPAIIIGRHQNAWEEINSAYVKA' A
#
# COMPACT_ATOMS: atom_id res chain seq x y z
N MET A 1 12.32 -13.42 -11.46
CA MET A 1 11.85 -12.71 -10.26
C MET A 1 12.54 -11.35 -10.16
N LYS A 2 11.76 -10.26 -10.26
CA LYS A 2 12.19 -8.87 -10.12
C LYS A 2 12.12 -8.45 -8.66
N ASN A 3 13.21 -7.91 -8.11
CA ASN A 3 13.29 -7.44 -6.74
C ASN A 3 13.19 -5.92 -6.71
N VAL A 4 12.24 -5.39 -5.95
CA VAL A 4 12.00 -3.94 -5.80
C VAL A 4 12.15 -3.55 -4.34
N ILE A 5 12.99 -2.56 -4.07
CA ILE A 5 13.10 -1.92 -2.75
C ILE A 5 12.58 -0.50 -2.91
N ASN A 6 11.43 -0.20 -2.31
CA ASN A 6 10.89 1.15 -2.28
C ASN A 6 11.19 1.79 -0.93
N THR A 7 12.02 2.85 -0.96
CA THR A 7 12.48 3.56 0.24
C THR A 7 11.53 4.66 0.70
N ALA A 8 10.44 4.89 -0.02
CA ALA A 8 9.42 5.84 0.41
C ALA A 8 8.64 5.31 1.60
N ASN A 9 8.35 6.21 2.55
CA ASN A 9 7.46 5.92 3.67
C ASN A 9 6.03 6.43 3.46
N ASP A 10 5.71 6.97 2.28
CA ASP A 10 4.38 7.49 2.00
C ASP A 10 3.41 6.35 1.64
N PRO A 11 2.35 6.11 2.45
CA PRO A 11 1.37 5.07 2.17
C PRO A 11 0.65 5.25 0.83
N TYR A 12 0.42 6.48 0.36
CA TYR A 12 -0.26 6.70 -0.91
C TYR A 12 0.62 6.26 -2.08
N LEU A 13 1.90 6.62 -2.05
CA LEU A 13 2.86 6.20 -3.06
C LEU A 13 3.09 4.69 -3.03
N ASN A 14 3.23 4.10 -1.85
CA ASN A 14 3.48 2.67 -1.70
C ASN A 14 2.35 1.83 -2.31
N MET A 15 1.09 2.19 -2.02
CA MET A 15 -0.08 1.53 -2.59
C MET A 15 -0.17 1.71 -4.11
N ALA A 16 0.17 2.91 -4.62
CA ALA A 16 0.17 3.17 -6.06
C ALA A 16 1.24 2.35 -6.79
N VAL A 17 2.43 2.21 -6.21
CA VAL A 17 3.53 1.40 -6.78
C VAL A 17 3.16 -0.08 -6.77
N GLU A 18 2.59 -0.59 -5.68
CA GLU A 18 2.13 -1.98 -5.59
C GLU A 18 1.11 -2.30 -6.69
N GLU A 19 0.07 -1.46 -6.83
CA GLU A 19 -0.96 -1.64 -7.86
C GLU A 19 -0.37 -1.51 -9.28
N TYR A 20 0.55 -0.57 -9.50
CA TYR A 20 1.22 -0.40 -10.78
C TYR A 20 2.01 -1.65 -11.17
N LEU A 21 2.82 -2.18 -10.25
CA LEU A 21 3.59 -3.41 -10.49
C LEU A 21 2.65 -4.59 -10.78
N LEU A 22 1.58 -4.74 -10.00
CA LEU A 22 0.58 -5.80 -10.21
C LEU A 22 -0.08 -5.73 -11.59
N ARG A 23 -0.33 -4.52 -12.12
CA ARG A 23 -1.01 -4.31 -13.40
C ARG A 23 -0.10 -4.29 -14.62
N THR A 24 1.17 -3.96 -14.45
CA THR A 24 2.09 -3.71 -15.57
C THR A 24 3.14 -4.78 -15.77
N LEU A 25 3.41 -5.60 -14.75
CA LEU A 25 4.31 -6.74 -14.90
C LEU A 25 3.67 -7.80 -15.80
N SER A 26 4.49 -8.38 -16.68
CA SER A 26 4.02 -9.45 -17.55
C SER A 26 3.70 -10.69 -16.72
N LEU A 27 2.76 -11.54 -17.19
CA LEU A 27 2.38 -12.78 -16.51
C LEU A 27 3.56 -13.77 -16.32
N GLN A 28 4.69 -13.53 -16.97
CA GLN A 28 5.89 -14.36 -16.90
C GLN A 28 6.91 -13.80 -15.90
N ASP A 29 6.68 -12.61 -15.36
CA ASP A 29 7.54 -11.93 -14.41
C ASP A 29 7.04 -12.11 -12.98
N ASP A 30 7.73 -12.92 -12.18
CA ASP A 30 7.55 -12.88 -10.72
C ASP A 30 8.12 -11.57 -10.15
N CYS A 31 7.51 -11.04 -9.09
CA CYS A 31 8.01 -9.86 -8.39
C CYS A 31 7.99 -10.04 -6.87
N PHE A 32 9.04 -9.53 -6.23
CA PHE A 32 9.13 -9.37 -4.79
C PHE A 32 9.43 -7.91 -4.47
N MET A 33 8.60 -7.28 -3.63
CA MET A 33 8.74 -5.89 -3.24
C MET A 33 8.76 -5.77 -1.71
N LEU A 34 9.70 -5.00 -1.18
CA LEU A 34 9.71 -4.55 0.20
C LEU A 34 9.48 -3.05 0.26
N TRP A 35 8.62 -2.64 1.19
CA TRP A 35 8.27 -1.25 1.48
C TRP A 35 7.77 -1.11 2.91
N GLN A 36 7.71 0.14 3.41
CA GLN A 36 7.26 0.46 4.76
C GLN A 36 6.46 1.75 4.73
N ASN A 37 5.33 1.82 5.44
CA ASN A 37 4.59 3.07 5.61
C ASN A 37 5.06 3.85 6.83
N SER A 38 4.90 5.16 6.79
CA SER A 38 4.69 6.01 7.96
C SER A 38 3.37 5.62 8.66
N PRO A 39 3.06 6.12 9.88
CA PRO A 39 1.82 5.76 10.58
C PRO A 39 0.59 5.94 9.69
N ALA A 40 -0.09 4.84 9.39
CA ALA A 40 -1.21 4.79 8.46
C ALA A 40 -2.19 3.68 8.83
N ILE A 41 -3.46 3.90 8.52
CA ILE A 41 -4.51 2.88 8.58
C ILE A 41 -4.89 2.54 7.14
N ILE A 42 -4.74 1.28 6.75
CA ILE A 42 -5.11 0.79 5.41
C ILE A 42 -6.46 0.11 5.51
N ILE A 43 -7.44 0.64 4.78
CA ILE A 43 -8.81 0.12 4.78
C ILE A 43 -8.96 -0.90 3.65
N GLY A 44 -9.47 -2.09 3.98
CA GLY A 44 -9.80 -3.10 2.98
C GLY A 44 -10.90 -2.61 2.04
N ARG A 45 -10.84 -3.03 0.76
CA ARG A 45 -11.72 -2.58 -0.33
C ARG A 45 -13.22 -2.62 -0.01
N HIS A 46 -13.66 -3.51 0.89
CA HIS A 46 -15.07 -3.72 1.23
C HIS A 46 -15.41 -3.40 2.70
N GLN A 47 -14.52 -2.72 3.43
CA GLN A 47 -14.78 -2.29 4.81
C GLN A 47 -15.39 -0.90 4.88
N ASN A 48 -16.17 -0.63 5.93
CA ASN A 48 -16.70 0.69 6.23
C ASN A 48 -15.68 1.50 7.03
N ALA A 49 -14.95 2.42 6.38
CA ALA A 49 -13.90 3.19 7.03
C ALA A 49 -14.35 3.92 8.31
N TRP A 50 -15.61 4.36 8.40
CA TRP A 50 -16.13 5.06 9.58
C TRP A 50 -16.24 4.18 10.82
N GLU A 51 -16.36 2.86 10.64
CA GLU A 51 -16.46 1.89 11.75
C GLU A 51 -15.08 1.32 12.13
N GLU A 52 -14.11 1.36 11.22
CA GLU A 52 -12.77 0.81 11.43
C GLU A 52 -11.79 1.80 12.06
N ILE A 53 -12.08 3.11 12.00
CA ILE A 53 -11.18 4.15 12.50
C ILE A 53 -11.74 4.91 13.69
N ASN A 54 -10.88 5.15 14.68
CA ASN A 54 -11.13 6.20 15.67
C ASN A 54 -10.86 7.57 15.03
N SER A 55 -11.90 8.16 14.43
CA SER A 55 -11.79 9.44 13.70
C SER A 55 -11.30 10.60 14.56
N ALA A 56 -11.60 10.60 15.87
CA ALA A 56 -11.14 11.65 16.77
C ALA A 56 -9.63 11.55 17.03
N TYR A 57 -9.12 10.32 17.20
CA TYR A 57 -7.69 10.08 17.40
C TYR A 57 -6.86 10.36 16.15
N VAL A 58 -7.34 9.99 14.97
CA VAL A 58 -6.58 10.13 13.71
C VAL A 58 -6.47 11.58 13.23
N LYS A 59 -7.43 12.46 13.60
CA LYS A 59 -7.44 13.87 13.19
C LYS A 59 -6.73 14.82 14.17
N ALA A 60 -6.43 14.36 15.38
CA ALA A 60 -5.77 15.14 16.41
C ALA A 60 -4.29 15.33 16.09
#